data_AF-F7SAL8-F1
#
_entry.id   AF-F7SAL8-F1
#
_cell.length_a   1.000
_cell.length_b   1.000
_cell.length_c   1.000
_cell.angle_alpha   90.00
_cell.angle_beta   90.00
_cell.angle_gamma   90.00
#
_symmetry.space_group_name_H-M   'P 1'
#
loop_
_entity.id
_entity.type
_entity.pdbx_description
1 polymer ?
#
loop_
_entity_poly.entity_id
_entity_poly.type
_entity_poly.pdbx_seq_one_letter_code
_entity_poly.pdbx_strand_id
1 'polypeptide(L)' 'MILRTFEARRDMAIEELRGVLAEQGLRFGYGTLWRFFARHGLTRKKRPPMPPSRPVPMC' A
#
# COMPACT_ATOMS: atom_id res chain seq x y z
N MET A 1 -13.51 2.60 -7.59
CA MET A 1 -13.99 2.54 -6.18
C MET A 1 -12.90 2.16 -5.18
N ILE A 2 -12.12 1.09 -5.39
CA ILE A 2 -11.10 0.66 -4.41
C ILE A 2 -9.93 1.66 -4.30
N LEU A 3 -9.48 2.23 -5.43
CA LEU A 3 -8.35 3.18 -5.50
C LEU A 3 -8.62 4.51 -4.78
N ARG A 4 -9.57 5.34 -5.21
CA ARG A 4 -10.78 5.56 -4.38
C ARG A 4 -10.57 5.81 -2.88
N THR A 5 -11.05 4.82 -2.14
CA THR A 5 -10.96 4.67 -0.69
C THR A 5 -9.53 4.52 -0.19
N PHE A 6 -8.65 3.85 -0.95
CA PHE A 6 -7.26 3.67 -0.59
C PHE A 6 -6.45 4.98 -0.66
N GLU A 7 -6.68 5.84 -1.66
CA GLU A 7 -6.00 7.12 -1.83
C GLU A 7 -6.44 8.15 -0.77
N ALA A 8 -7.72 8.14 -0.40
CA ALA A 8 -8.23 8.97 0.69
C ALA A 8 -7.63 8.61 2.06
N ARG A 9 -7.16 7.36 2.22
CA ARG A 9 -6.66 6.77 3.47
C ARG A 9 -5.33 6.03 3.21
N ARG A 10 -4.39 6.75 2.61
CA ARG A 10 -3.16 6.24 1.96
C ARG A 10 -2.21 5.40 2.85
N ASP A 11 -2.45 5.36 4.16
CA ASP A 11 -1.65 4.62 5.13
C ASP A 11 -2.34 3.36 5.69
N MET A 12 -3.50 2.96 5.16
CA MET A 12 -4.21 1.78 5.67
C MET A 12 -3.58 0.46 5.24
N ALA A 13 -3.49 -0.45 6.19
CA ALA A 13 -3.12 -1.84 5.93
C ALA A 13 -4.18 -2.53 5.04
N ILE A 14 -3.76 -3.56 4.31
CA ILE A 14 -4.67 -4.36 3.46
C ILE A 14 -5.82 -4.98 4.30
N GLU A 15 -5.54 -5.35 5.56
CA GLU A 15 -6.54 -5.86 6.51
C GLU A 15 -7.62 -4.80 6.82
N GLU A 16 -7.21 -3.57 7.13
CA GLU A 16 -8.10 -2.44 7.41
C GLU A 16 -9.00 -2.12 6.21
N LEU A 17 -8.41 -2.08 5.02
CA LEU A 17 -9.17 -1.89 3.79
C LEU A 17 -10.18 -3.02 3.55
N ARG A 18 -9.83 -4.27 3.89
CA ARG A 18 -10.76 -5.40 3.79
C ARG A 18 -11.94 -5.23 4.74
N GLY A 19 -11.72 -4.68 5.94
CA GLY A 19 -12.78 -4.31 6.88
C GLY A 19 -13.72 -3.26 6.29
N VAL A 20 -13.17 -2.14 5.82
CA VAL A 20 -13.96 -1.04 5.23
C VAL A 20 -14.74 -1.50 4.00
N LEU A 21 -14.14 -2.32 3.13
CA LEU A 21 -14.83 -2.88 1.98
C LEU A 21 -15.94 -3.85 2.40
N ALA A 22 -15.72 -4.66 3.45
CA ALA A 22 -16.73 -5.54 3.99
C ALA A 22 -17.92 -4.76 4.61
N GLU A 23 -17.67 -3.64 5.28
CA GLU A 23 -18.72 -2.73 5.77
C GLU A 23 -19.56 -2.14 4.63
N GLN A 24 -18.94 -1.94 3.46
CA GLN A 24 -19.63 -1.51 2.23
C GLN A 24 -20.30 -2.69 1.48
N GLY A 25 -20.30 -3.91 2.04
CA GLY A 25 -20.87 -5.11 1.42
C GLY A 25 -19.98 -5.76 0.35
N LEU A 26 -18.77 -5.26 0.14
CA LEU A 26 -17.81 -5.75 -0.85
C LEU A 26 -16.79 -6.68 -0.20
N ARG A 27 -17.08 -7.98 -0.20
CA ARG A 27 -16.19 -8.99 0.38
C ARG A 27 -15.17 -9.48 -0.63
N PHE A 28 -13.89 -9.15 -0.43
CA PHE A 28 -12.78 -9.67 -1.24
C PHE A 28 -11.84 -10.54 -0.40
N GLY A 29 -11.32 -11.60 -1.03
CA GLY A 29 -10.26 -12.42 -0.46
C GLY A 29 -8.93 -11.66 -0.41
N TYR A 30 -8.06 -12.04 0.53
CA TYR A 30 -6.73 -11.43 0.72
C TYR A 30 -5.89 -11.49 -0.57
N GLY A 31 -5.85 -12.65 -1.24
CA GLY A 31 -5.11 -12.82 -2.49
C GLY A 31 -5.64 -11.96 -3.65
N THR A 32 -6.95 -11.70 -3.69
CA THR A 32 -7.58 -10.86 -4.71
C THR A 32 -7.16 -9.40 -4.55
N LEU A 33 -7.24 -8.87 -3.32
CA LEU A 33 -6.76 -7.53 -2.97
C LEU A 33 -5.26 -7.41 -3.25
N TRP A 34 -4.46 -8.41 -2.86
CA TRP A 34 -3.02 -8.40 -3.08
C TRP A 34 -2.65 -8.34 -4.56
N ARG A 35 -3.29 -9.16 -5.42
CA ARG A 35 -3.09 -9.10 -6.89
C ARG A 35 -3.55 -7.78 -7.49
N PHE A 36 -4.64 -7.21 -6.99
CA PHE A 36 -5.13 -5.89 -7.40
C PHE A 36 -4.09 -4.79 -7.08
N PHE A 37 -3.58 -4.74 -5.85
CA PHE A 37 -2.56 -3.76 -5.45
C PHE A 37 -1.22 -3.97 -6.16
N ALA A 38 -0.81 -5.23 -6.37
CA ALA A 38 0.38 -5.57 -7.13
C ALA A 38 0.27 -5.06 -8.59
N ARG A 39 -0.89 -5.21 -9.22
CA ARG A 39 -1.14 -4.71 -10.59
C ARG A 39 -1.15 -3.19 -10.67
N HIS A 40 -1.57 -2.50 -9.61
CA HIS A 40 -1.57 -1.04 -9.53
C HIS A 40 -0.24 -0.45 -9.01
N GLY A 41 0.76 -1.28 -8.67
CA GLY A 41 2.06 -0.81 -8.17
C GLY A 41 2.01 -0.14 -6.80
N LEU A 42 0.92 -0.33 -6.05
CA LEU A 42 0.65 0.34 -4.78
C LEU A 42 1.21 -0.42 -3.56
N THR A 43 2.13 -1.35 -3.79
CA THR A 43 2.75 -2.12 -2.72
C THR A 43 3.75 -1.26 -1.96
N ARG A 44 3.48 -1.00 -0.67
CA ARG A 44 4.42 -0.30 0.20
C ARG A 44 5.69 -1.14 0.36
N LYS A 45 6.85 -0.55 0.10
CA LYS A 45 8.15 -1.13 0.42
C LYS A 45 8.25 -1.28 1.94
N LYS A 46 8.29 -2.52 2.44
CA LYS A 46 8.34 -2.84 3.88
C LYS A 46 9.67 -2.42 4.55
N ARG A 47 10.73 -2.19 3.76
CA ARG A 47 12.05 -1.84 4.28
C ARG A 47 12.15 -0.34 4.58
N PRO A 48 12.76 0.06 5.71
CA PRO A 48 13.13 1.46 5.89
C PRO A 48 13.98 1.93 4.71
N PRO A 49 13.82 3.19 4.26
CA PRO A 49 14.70 3.73 3.25
C PRO A 49 16.15 3.63 3.73
N MET A 50 17.01 3.06 2.90
CA MET A 50 18.45 3.07 3.16
C MET A 50 18.88 4.54 3.13
N PRO A 51 19.54 5.07 4.17
CA PRO A 51 20.04 6.44 4.13
C PRO A 51 21.03 6.56 2.96
N PRO A 52 20.97 7.66 2.17
CA PRO A 52 21.94 7.89 1.12
C PRO A 52 23.34 7.95 1.72
N SER A 53 24.33 7.31 1.08
CA SER A 53 25.73 7.42 1.47
C SER A 53 26.15 8.89 1.48
N ARG A 54 26.87 9.31 2.53
CA ARG A 54 27.44 10.66 2.57
C ARG A 54 28.44 10.80 1.42
N PRO A 55 28.27 11.77 0.50
CA PRO A 55 29.30 12.04 -0.50
C PRO A 55 30.59 12.42 0.24
N VAL A 56 31.70 11.82 -0.16
CA VAL A 56 33.03 12.23 0.32
C VAL A 56 33.26 13.67 -0.13
N PRO A 57 33.67 14.59 0.76
CA PRO A 57 34.05 15.94 0.35
C PRO A 57 35.22 15.83 -0.62
N MET A 58 35.03 16.37 -1.82
CA MET A 58 36.08 16.45 -2.84
C MET A 58 36.96 17.64 -2.49
N CYS A 59 38.26 17.39 -2.23
CA CYS A 59 39.27 18.42 -2.07
C CYS A 59 39.59 19.11 -3.41
#